data_AF-A0A349GYM0-F1
#
_entry.id   AF-A0A349GYM0-F1
#
_cell.length_a   1.000
_cell.length_b   1.000
_cell.length_c   1.000
_cell.angle_alpha   90.00
_cell.angle_beta   90.00
_cell.angle_gamma   90.00
#
_symmetry.space_group_name_H-M   'P 1'
#
loop_
_entity.id
_entity.type
_entity.pdbx_description
1 polymer ?
#
loop_
_entity_poly.entity_id
_entity_poly.type
_entity_poly.pdbx_seq_one_letter_code
_entity_poly.pdbx_strand_id
1 'polypeptide(L)'
;MKRHIYRITAYKPAGGYRLMVSFDDGTCREIDFEPVLRGELFAPLRDPAIFSAVRLDEEFGTLVWPNGADFDPATLHDWPECGPRLIELAASWSECAPDERGIRAVAEEPEEYLAKRPGSA
;
A
#
# COMPACT_ATOMS: atom_id res chain seq x y z
N MET A 1 -15.21 -13.03 -10.65
CA MET A 1 -14.04 -13.53 -9.90
C MET A 1 -14.36 -13.44 -8.43
N LYS A 2 -14.21 -14.53 -7.66
CA LYS A 2 -14.37 -14.46 -6.20
C LYS A 2 -13.17 -13.72 -5.65
N ARG A 3 -13.42 -12.59 -4.99
CA ARG A 3 -12.38 -11.88 -4.23
C ARG A 3 -12.33 -12.59 -2.88
N HIS A 4 -11.33 -13.45 -2.70
CA HIS A 4 -11.10 -14.10 -1.42
C HIS A 4 -10.57 -13.06 -0.44
N ILE A 5 -11.18 -12.99 0.73
CA ILE A 5 -10.68 -12.15 1.82
C ILE A 5 -9.63 -12.99 2.52
N TYR A 6 -8.36 -12.66 2.30
CA TYR A 6 -7.25 -13.29 2.99
C TYR A 6 -6.94 -12.54 4.29
N ARG A 7 -6.49 -13.27 5.31
CA ARG A 7 -6.00 -12.68 6.55
C ARG A 7 -4.56 -13.12 6.78
N ILE A 8 -3.73 -12.19 7.19
CA ILE A 8 -2.37 -12.49 7.63
C ILE A 8 -2.45 -13.04 9.06
N THR A 9 -1.82 -14.18 9.29
CA THR A 9 -1.82 -14.88 10.59
C THR A 9 -0.47 -14.81 11.29
N ALA A 10 0.62 -14.66 10.52
CA ALA A 10 1.96 -14.50 11.05
C ALA A 10 2.87 -13.82 10.03
N TYR A 11 3.97 -13.24 10.52
CA TYR A 11 5.06 -12.80 9.67
C TYR A 11 6.41 -13.01 10.37
N LYS A 12 7.49 -13.05 9.59
CA LYS A 12 8.87 -13.09 10.07
C LYS A 12 9.78 -12.22 9.19
N PRO A 13 10.67 -11.39 9.77
CA PRO A 13 11.69 -10.71 9.01
C PRO A 13 12.62 -11.69 8.29
N ALA A 14 12.90 -11.44 7.01
CA ALA A 14 13.80 -12.25 6.17
C ALA A 14 15.08 -11.49 5.74
N GLY A 15 15.33 -10.33 6.35
CA GLY A 15 16.48 -9.47 6.07
C GLY A 15 16.18 -8.36 5.06
N GLY A 16 16.89 -7.23 5.18
CA GLY A 16 16.60 -6.04 4.37
C GLY A 16 15.15 -5.58 4.56
N TYR A 17 14.44 -5.37 3.45
CA TYR A 17 13.01 -5.04 3.42
C TYR A 17 12.14 -6.25 3.10
N ARG A 18 12.58 -7.46 3.46
CA ARG A 18 11.85 -8.70 3.18
C ARG A 18 11.11 -9.22 4.40
N LEU A 19 9.88 -9.69 4.18
CA LEU A 19 9.09 -10.42 5.16
C LEU A 19 8.64 -11.76 4.57
N MET A 20 8.70 -12.81 5.39
CA MET A 20 7.95 -14.04 5.17
C MET A 20 6.57 -13.87 5.82
N VAL A 21 5.51 -13.89 5.03
CA VAL A 21 4.11 -13.65 5.44
C VAL A 21 3.32 -14.95 5.33
N SER A 22 2.57 -15.31 6.36
CA SER A 22 1.68 -16.48 6.39
C SER A 22 0.22 -16.04 6.42
N PHE A 23 -0.60 -16.74 5.64
CA PHE A 23 -2.02 -16.46 5.48
C PHE A 23 -2.88 -17.53 6.14
N ASP A 24 -4.17 -17.24 6.33
CA ASP A 24 -5.15 -18.11 6.99
C ASP A 24 -5.51 -19.37 6.19
N ASP A 25 -5.25 -19.38 4.88
CA ASP A 25 -5.39 -20.54 4.01
C ASP A 25 -4.16 -21.49 4.02
N GLY A 26 -3.13 -21.14 4.80
CA GLY A 26 -1.87 -21.87 4.89
C GLY A 26 -0.82 -21.45 3.87
N THR A 27 -1.14 -20.53 2.96
CA THR A 27 -0.17 -19.98 2.00
C THR A 27 0.91 -19.19 2.74
N CYS A 28 2.15 -19.28 2.24
CA CYS A 28 3.27 -18.47 2.70
C CYS A 28 3.93 -17.73 1.53
N ARG A 29 4.37 -16.49 1.76
CA ARG A 29 5.00 -15.63 0.76
C ARG A 29 6.22 -14.93 1.35
N GLU A 30 7.37 -15.08 0.71
CA GLU A 30 8.49 -14.19 0.92
C GLU A 30 8.34 -13.00 -0.03
N ILE A 31 8.30 -11.80 0.54
CA ILE A 31 8.01 -10.57 -0.20
C ILE A 31 9.13 -9.57 0.05
N ASP A 32 9.71 -9.04 -1.01
CA ASP A 32 10.65 -7.91 -0.98
C ASP A 32 9.89 -6.61 -1.22
N PHE A 33 9.78 -5.79 -0.17
CA PHE A 33 9.04 -4.55 -0.22
C PHE A 33 9.86 -3.39 -0.78
N GLU A 34 11.21 -3.49 -0.80
CA GLU A 34 12.10 -2.39 -1.19
C GLU A 34 11.68 -1.66 -2.48
N PRO A 35 11.30 -2.37 -3.57
CA PRO A 35 10.99 -1.70 -4.83
C PRO A 35 9.69 -0.87 -4.78
N VAL A 36 8.79 -1.17 -3.84
CA VAL A 36 7.50 -0.48 -3.68
C VAL A 36 7.51 0.62 -2.60
N LEU A 37 8.62 0.79 -1.85
CA LEU A 37 8.74 1.83 -0.82
C LEU A 37 8.98 3.21 -1.43
N ARG A 38 7.96 3.75 -2.12
CA ARG A 38 7.98 5.03 -2.84
C ARG A 38 6.72 5.86 -2.55
N GLY A 39 6.77 7.14 -2.89
CA GLY A 39 5.68 8.08 -2.60
C GLY A 39 5.59 8.46 -1.11
N GLU A 40 4.70 9.37 -0.78
CA GLU A 40 4.63 10.01 0.54
C GLU A 40 4.39 9.00 1.68
N LEU A 41 3.51 8.03 1.48
CA LEU A 41 3.12 7.06 2.52
C LEU A 41 4.18 5.97 2.74
N PHE A 42 4.79 5.43 1.67
CA PHE A 42 5.69 4.27 1.79
C PHE A 42 7.18 4.64 1.77
N ALA A 43 7.58 5.80 1.25
CA ALA A 43 8.99 6.22 1.27
C ALA A 43 9.61 6.28 2.68
N PRO A 44 8.90 6.69 3.76
CA PRO A 44 9.45 6.65 5.12
C PRO A 44 9.86 5.23 5.57
N LEU A 45 9.25 4.19 5.00
CA LEU A 45 9.62 2.80 5.31
C LEU A 45 10.99 2.40 4.75
N ARG A 46 11.64 3.24 3.93
CA ARG A 46 13.05 3.05 3.57
C ARG A 46 14.00 3.29 4.73
N ASP A 47 13.55 3.84 5.85
CA ASP A 47 14.29 3.74 7.10
C ASP A 47 14.10 2.32 7.67
N PRO A 48 15.17 1.51 7.81
CA PRO A 48 15.08 0.17 8.38
C PRO A 48 14.49 0.15 9.80
N ALA A 49 14.68 1.21 10.59
CA ALA A 49 14.11 1.31 11.93
C ALA A 49 12.58 1.41 11.88
N ILE A 50 12.04 2.12 10.88
CA ILE A 50 10.59 2.21 10.67
C ILE A 50 10.08 0.90 10.07
N PHE A 51 10.75 0.35 9.05
CA PHE A 51 10.33 -0.90 8.41
C PHE A 51 10.26 -2.08 9.39
N SER A 52 11.28 -2.23 10.22
CA SER A 52 11.37 -3.31 11.21
C SER A 52 10.33 -3.20 12.34
N ALA A 53 9.70 -2.03 12.50
CA ALA A 53 8.66 -1.79 13.49
C ALA A 53 7.25 -2.22 13.02
N VAL A 54 7.16 -2.95 11.90
CA VAL A 54 5.93 -3.58 11.40
C VAL A 54 5.24 -4.39 12.50
N ARG A 55 3.91 -4.40 12.50
CA ARG A 55 3.08 -5.18 13.43
C ARG A 55 1.97 -5.87 12.67
N LEU A 56 1.54 -7.02 13.20
CA LEU A 56 0.30 -7.66 12.76
C LEU A 56 -0.85 -7.02 13.53
N ASP A 57 -1.81 -6.46 12.79
CA ASP A 57 -3.12 -6.14 13.34
C ASP A 57 -3.98 -7.41 13.28
N GLU A 58 -4.21 -8.02 14.45
CA GLU A 58 -4.97 -9.28 14.55
C GLU A 58 -6.47 -9.09 14.31
N GLU A 59 -7.01 -7.88 14.51
CA GLU A 59 -8.43 -7.58 14.28
C GLU A 59 -8.73 -7.54 12.78
N PHE A 60 -7.90 -6.81 12.03
CA PHE A 60 -8.06 -6.68 10.58
C PHE A 60 -7.33 -7.74 9.77
N GLY A 61 -6.37 -8.46 10.37
CA GLY A 61 -5.57 -9.48 9.69
C GLY A 61 -4.62 -8.89 8.65
N THR A 62 -3.98 -7.76 8.97
CA THR A 62 -3.10 -7.03 8.06
C THR A 62 -1.79 -6.60 8.74
N LEU A 63 -0.76 -6.29 7.95
CA LEU A 63 0.48 -5.73 8.45
C LEU A 63 0.43 -4.21 8.42
N VAL A 64 0.72 -3.59 9.56
CA VAL A 64 0.70 -2.14 9.74
C VAL A 64 2.05 -1.63 10.23
N TRP A 65 2.47 -0.48 9.70
CA TRP A 65 3.66 0.24 10.14
C TRP A 65 3.31 1.43 11.04
N PRO A 66 4.26 1.96 11.85
CA PRO A 66 3.97 3.06 12.78
C PRO A 66 3.45 4.35 12.14
N ASN A 67 3.76 4.57 10.86
CA ASN A 67 3.26 5.70 10.06
C ASN A 67 1.85 5.46 9.48
N GLY A 68 1.20 4.35 9.83
CA GLY A 68 -0.12 3.97 9.34
C GLY A 68 -0.13 3.32 7.96
N ALA A 69 1.04 3.08 7.35
CA ALA A 69 1.11 2.35 6.09
C ALA A 69 0.71 0.89 6.29
N ASP A 70 -0.02 0.34 5.33
CA ASP A 70 -0.41 -1.06 5.25
C ASP A 70 -0.43 -1.53 3.79
N PHE A 71 -0.52 -2.84 3.59
CA PHE A 71 -0.76 -3.44 2.28
C PHE A 71 -1.95 -4.37 2.36
N ASP A 72 -2.84 -4.31 1.37
CA ASP A 72 -4.00 -5.19 1.28
C ASP A 72 -3.56 -6.67 1.29
N PRO A 73 -4.13 -7.52 2.19
CA PRO A 73 -3.72 -8.92 2.32
C PRO A 73 -3.84 -9.73 1.02
N ALA A 74 -4.82 -9.44 0.15
CA ALA A 74 -4.93 -10.15 -1.13
C ALA A 74 -3.79 -9.78 -2.07
N THR A 75 -3.36 -8.52 -2.06
CA THR A 75 -2.17 -8.06 -2.82
C THR A 75 -0.90 -8.79 -2.37
N LEU A 76 -0.73 -9.01 -1.07
CA LEU A 76 0.41 -9.75 -0.53
C LEU A 76 0.31 -11.25 -0.79
N HIS A 77 -0.89 -11.83 -0.69
CA HIS A 77 -1.13 -13.25 -0.99
C HIS A 77 -0.80 -13.58 -2.46
N ASP A 78 -1.28 -12.73 -3.37
CA ASP A 78 -1.11 -12.87 -4.82
C ASP A 78 0.11 -12.10 -5.33
N TRP A 79 1.12 -11.87 -4.47
CA TRP A 79 2.33 -11.09 -4.80
C TRP A 79 3.02 -11.48 -6.11
N PRO A 80 3.14 -12.76 -6.51
CA PRO A 80 3.72 -13.12 -7.80
C PRO A 80 3.02 -12.49 -9.01
N GLU A 81 1.71 -12.22 -8.90
CA GLU A 81 0.89 -11.60 -9.94
C GLU A 81 0.74 -10.10 -9.73
N CYS A 82 0.51 -9.66 -8.49
CA CYS A 82 0.26 -8.25 -8.14
C CYS A 82 1.54 -7.42 -7.95
N GLY A 83 2.59 -8.02 -7.40
CA GLY A 83 3.85 -7.36 -7.05
C GLY A 83 4.50 -6.65 -8.23
N PRO A 84 4.75 -7.29 -9.39
CA PRO A 84 5.36 -6.64 -10.55
C PRO A 84 4.61 -5.37 -10.98
N ARG A 85 3.28 -5.43 -11.01
CA ARG A 85 2.44 -4.26 -11.34
C ARG A 85 2.53 -3.17 -10.28
N LEU A 86 2.56 -3.53 -9.01
CA LEU A 86 2.71 -2.55 -7.92
C LEU A 86 4.08 -1.86 -7.99
N ILE A 87 5.13 -2.58 -8.35
CA ILE A 87 6.47 -2.03 -8.56
C ILE A 87 6.48 -1.02 -9.72
N GLU A 88 5.85 -1.36 -10.85
CA GLU A 88 5.70 -0.42 -11.98
C GLU A 88 4.95 0.85 -11.57
N LEU A 89 3.87 0.72 -10.82
CA LEU A 89 3.11 1.86 -10.30
C LEU A 89 3.96 2.70 -9.35
N ALA A 90 4.63 2.08 -8.39
CA ALA A 90 5.51 2.75 -7.44
C ALA A 90 6.65 3.49 -8.15
N ALA A 91 7.20 2.93 -9.23
CA ALA A 91 8.26 3.56 -10.03
C ALA A 91 7.79 4.85 -10.73
N SER A 92 6.50 4.97 -11.04
CA SER A 92 5.92 6.19 -11.64
C SER A 92 5.80 7.34 -10.63
N TRP A 93 5.80 7.03 -9.34
CA TRP A 93 5.79 8.03 -8.28
C TRP A 93 7.23 8.44 -8.00
N SER A 94 7.56 9.64 -8.47
CA SER A 94 8.86 10.25 -8.23
C SER A 94 9.13 10.36 -6.73
N GLU A 95 10.38 10.16 -6.34
CA GLU A 95 10.86 10.35 -4.97
C GLU A 95 10.36 11.69 -4.45
N CYS A 96 9.60 11.66 -3.34
CA CYS A 96 9.28 12.86 -2.58
C CYS A 96 10.61 13.34 -1.96
N ALA A 97 11.40 14.07 -2.76
CA ALA A 97 12.47 14.89 -2.24
C ALA A 97 11.82 16.04 -1.46
N PRO A 98 12.34 16.44 -0.29
CA PRO A 98 11.84 17.61 0.40
C PRO A 98 12.24 18.84 -0.41
N ASP A 99 11.35 19.32 -1.26
CA ASP A 99 11.45 20.66 -1.81
C ASP A 99 10.70 21.61 -0.87
N GLU A 100 11.45 22.44 -0.15
CA GLU A 100 10.94 23.52 0.70
C GLU A 100 10.30 24.68 -0.11
N ARG A 101 9.79 24.45 -1.32
CA ARG A 101 9.16 25.49 -2.13
C ARG A 101 7.94 25.03 -2.92
N GLY A 102 6.80 25.10 -2.25
CA GLY A 102 5.68 25.83 -2.82
C GLY A 102 4.53 24.98 -3.34
N ILE A 103 3.42 25.10 -2.61
CA ILE A 103 2.03 25.07 -3.07
C ILE A 103 1.89 25.30 -4.59
N ARG A 104 1.36 24.31 -5.32
CA ARG A 104 0.06 24.43 -6.02
C ARG A 104 -0.44 23.06 -6.52
N ALA A 105 -1.28 22.42 -5.71
CA ALA A 105 -2.26 21.48 -6.24
C ALA A 105 -3.37 22.29 -6.94
N VAL A 106 -3.60 22.03 -8.23
CA VAL A 106 -4.91 22.13 -8.85
C VAL A 106 -5.10 20.85 -9.65
N ALA A 107 -5.66 19.83 -8.99
CA ALA A 107 -6.36 18.80 -9.72
C ALA A 107 -7.67 19.45 -10.19
N GLU A 108 -7.76 19.77 -11.47
CA GLU A 108 -9.02 20.15 -12.09
C GLU A 108 -9.92 18.91 -12.06
N GLU A 109 -10.85 18.87 -11.12
CA GLU A 109 -12.00 17.97 -11.19
C GLU A 109 -12.89 18.45 -12.34
N PRO A 110 -13.26 17.61 -13.32
CA PRO A 110 -14.34 17.97 -14.23
C PRO A 110 -15.66 17.93 -13.45
N GLU A 111 -16.13 19.12 -13.04
CA GLU A 111 -17.49 19.36 -12.60
C GLU A 111 -18.49 19.04 -13.73
N GLU A 112 -18.87 17.78 -13.89
CA GLU A 112 -20.09 17.41 -14.61
C GLU A 112 -20.92 16.42 -13.79
N TYR A 113 -21.28 16.83 -12.58
CA TYR A 113 -22.39 16.19 -11.87
C TYR A 113 -23.05 17.15 -10.87
N LEU A 114 -23.76 18.20 -11.34
CA LEU A 114 -24.96 18.77 -10.70
C LEU A 114 -25.43 20.05 -11.40
N ALA A 115 -26.30 19.91 -12.41
CA ALA A 115 -27.38 20.87 -12.66
C ALA A 115 -28.33 20.28 -13.70
N LYS A 116 -29.50 19.76 -13.29
CA LYS A 116 -30.82 20.01 -13.91
C LYS A 116 -31.93 19.34 -13.08
N ARG A 117 -32.42 20.04 -12.04
CA ARG A 117 -33.86 20.23 -11.68
C ARG A 117 -33.90 21.51 -10.82
N PRO A 118 -34.90 22.40 -10.90
CA PRO A 118 -36.36 22.16 -11.04
C PRO A 118 -36.98 23.01 -12.18
N GLY A 119 -38.28 23.08 -12.50
CA GLY A 119 -39.55 22.66 -11.94
C GLY A 119 -40.68 23.31 -12.78
N SER A 120 -41.91 22.89 -12.53
CA SER A 120 -43.22 23.34 -13.07
C SER A 120 -43.36 24.65 -13.86
N ALA A 121 -44.05 24.54 -14.99
CA ALA A 121 -45.22 25.36 -15.35
C ALA A 121 -46.21 24.49 -16.12
#